data_AF-A0A958Y8B2-F1
#
_entry.id   AF-A0A958Y8B2-F1
#
_cell.length_a   1.000
_cell.length_b   1.000
_cell.length_c   1.000
_cell.angle_alpha   90.00
_cell.angle_beta   90.00
_cell.angle_gamma   90.00
#
_symmetry.space_group_name_H-M   'P 1'
#
loop_
_entity.id
_entity.type
_entity.pdbx_description
1 polymer ?
#
loop_
_entity_poly.entity_id
_entity_poly.type
_entity_poly.pdbx_seq_one_letter_code
_entity_poly.pdbx_strand_id
1 'polypeptide(L)' 'GLGNDSFVLVLSDSSNDVYTFEKQAINVGKTSETYTQILNSEALERKTILLKGIDKLIMDEDSSKGQNH' A
#
# COMPACT_ATOMS: atom_id res chain seq x y z
N GLY A 1 -11.58 17.38 6.52
CA GLY A 1 -12.45 16.27 6.07
C GLY A 1 -11.54 15.14 5.67
N LEU A 2 -11.56 14.04 6.41
CA LEU A 2 -10.63 12.93 6.28
C LEU A 2 -11.18 11.97 5.21
N GLY A 3 -10.64 11.99 4.00
CA GLY A 3 -11.16 11.20 2.89
C GLY A 3 -10.07 10.85 1.89
N ASN A 4 -9.70 9.57 1.87
CA ASN A 4 -9.14 8.86 0.72
C ASN A 4 -7.72 9.25 0.27
N ASP A 5 -6.74 9.22 1.18
CA ASP A 5 -5.34 9.20 0.76
C ASP A 5 -5.04 7.87 0.06
N SER A 6 -4.77 7.92 -1.25
CA SER A 6 -4.33 6.74 -2.01
C SER A 6 -2.97 6.29 -1.49
N PHE A 7 -2.71 4.99 -1.46
CA PHE A 7 -1.45 4.45 -0.97
C PHE A 7 -0.95 3.29 -1.82
N VAL A 8 0.35 3.03 -1.71
CA VAL A 8 0.98 1.77 -2.12
C VAL A 8 1.61 1.11 -0.92
N LEU A 9 1.78 -0.22 -0.98
CA LEU A 9 2.54 -0.96 0.03
C LEU A 9 4.01 -1.00 -0.36
N VAL A 10 4.88 -0.44 0.49
CA VAL A 10 6.34 -0.43 0.32
C VAL A 10 6.93 -1.46 1.27
N LEU A 11 7.87 -2.27 0.78
CA LEU A 11 8.63 -3.21 1.61
C LEU A 11 9.51 -2.42 2.58
N SER A 12 9.31 -2.60 3.88
CA SER A 12 10.11 -1.97 4.94
C SER A 12 11.15 -2.91 5.55
N ASP A 13 10.85 -4.21 5.65
CA ASP A 13 11.79 -5.24 6.09
C ASP A 13 11.55 -6.58 5.39
N SER A 14 12.62 -7.35 5.22
CA SER A 14 12.60 -8.68 4.61
C SER A 14 13.48 -9.69 5.36
N SER A 15 13.48 -9.63 6.70
CA SER A 15 14.32 -10.49 7.53
C SER A 15 13.64 -11.82 7.87
N ASN A 16 14.43 -12.90 7.99
CA ASN A 16 13.97 -14.22 8.45
C ASN A 16 12.76 -14.78 7.67
N ASP A 17 12.76 -14.61 6.34
CA ASP A 17 11.65 -15.01 5.46
C ASP A 17 10.30 -14.34 5.75
N VAL A 18 10.31 -13.25 6.54
CA VAL A 18 9.15 -12.41 6.83
C VAL A 18 9.26 -11.11 6.04
N TYR A 19 8.19 -10.73 5.35
CA TYR A 19 8.11 -9.49 4.58
C TYR A 19 7.12 -8.54 5.24
N THR A 20 7.63 -7.40 5.69
CA THR A 20 6.83 -6.35 6.31
C THR A 20 6.65 -5.20 5.34
N PHE A 21 5.42 -4.70 5.23
CA PHE A 21 5.06 -3.62 4.32
C PHE A 21 4.43 -2.46 5.08
N GLU A 22 4.69 -1.24 4.60
CA GLU A 22 4.10 -0.01 5.13
C GLU A 22 3.33 0.73 4.05
N LYS A 23 2.28 1.44 4.47
CA LYS A 23 1.47 2.29 3.57
C LYS A 23 2.25 3.58 3.28
N GLN A 24 2.65 3.75 2.03
CA GLN A 24 3.19 5.01 1.52
C GLN A 24 2.09 5.78 0.81
N ALA A 25 1.75 6.95 1.33
CA ALA A 25 0.79 7.85 0.70
C ALA A 25 1.29 8.30 -0.69
N ILE A 26 0.38 8.32 -1.66
CA ILE A 26 0.59 8.76 -3.03
C ILE A 26 -0.52 9.69 -3.48
N ASN A 27 -0.14 10.64 -4.33
CA ASN A 27 -1.06 11.53 -5.02
C ASN A 27 -1.35 10.92 -6.39
N VAL A 28 -2.61 10.59 -6.66
CA VAL A 28 -3.01 10.02 -7.94
C VAL A 28 -3.50 11.10 -8.91
N GLY A 29 -3.06 10.99 -10.16
CA GLY A 29 -3.46 11.85 -11.26
C GLY A 29 -4.48 11.18 -12.15
N LYS A 30 -4.21 11.15 -13.47
CA LYS A 30 -5.07 10.48 -14.43
C LYS A 30 -5.03 8.96 -14.24
N THR A 31 -6.21 8.34 -14.24
CA THR A 31 -6.40 6.89 -14.17
C THR A 31 -7.15 6.39 -15.41
N SER A 32 -6.79 5.20 -15.88
CA SER A 32 -7.50 4.44 -16.89
C SER A 32 -7.53 2.96 -16.51
N GLU A 33 -8.12 2.12 -17.36
CA GLU A 33 -8.16 0.67 -17.14
C GLU A 33 -6.76 0.03 -17.06
N THR A 34 -5.74 0.63 -17.70
CA THR A 34 -4.41 0.02 -17.82
C THR A 34 -3.33 0.74 -17.03
N TYR A 35 -3.60 1.94 -16.50
CA TYR A 35 -2.62 2.68 -15.69
C TYR A 35 -3.25 3.66 -14.72
N THR A 36 -2.51 3.97 -13.65
CA THR A 36 -2.76 5.10 -12.74
C THR A 36 -1.50 5.95 -12.69
N GLN A 37 -1.63 7.26 -12.88
CA GLN A 37 -0.53 8.20 -12.76
C GLN A 37 -0.27 8.52 -11.27
N ILE A 38 1.00 8.48 -10.86
CA ILE A 38 1.45 8.93 -9.53
C ILE A 38 2.14 10.28 -9.70
N LEU A 39 1.64 11.31 -9.02
CA LEU A 39 2.10 12.69 -9.16
C LEU A 39 3.32 13.02 -8.29
N ASN A 40 3.58 12.21 -7.25
CA ASN A 40 4.69 12.35 -6.31
C ASN A 40 5.60 11.11 -6.34
N SER A 41 6.02 10.69 -7.54
CA SER A 41 6.81 9.47 -7.75
C SER A 41 8.16 9.48 -7.02
N GLU A 42 8.69 10.66 -6.69
CA GLU A 42 9.89 10.83 -5.88
C GLU A 42 9.77 10.16 -4.50
N ALA A 43 8.56 10.05 -3.94
CA ALA A 43 8.31 9.35 -2.69
C ALA A 43 8.53 7.83 -2.79
N LEU A 44 8.64 7.29 -4.01
CA LEU A 44 8.82 5.87 -4.32
C LEU A 44 10.23 5.53 -4.86
N GLU A 45 11.12 6.51 -4.96
CA GLU A 45 12.48 6.25 -5.45
C GLU A 45 13.20 5.21 -4.59
N ARG A 46 13.84 4.23 -5.27
CA ARG A 46 14.63 3.16 -4.63
C ARG A 46 13.83 2.31 -3.63
N LYS A 47 12.49 2.34 -3.69
CA LYS A 47 11.61 1.51 -2.88
C LYS A 47 11.08 0.33 -3.70
N THR A 48 10.92 -0.82 -3.03
CA THR A 48 10.21 -1.97 -3.59
C THR A 48 8.74 -1.85 -3.23
N ILE A 49 7.86 -1.89 -4.23
CA ILE A 49 6.41 -1.79 -4.05
C ILE A 49 5.71 -3.12 -4.36
N LEU A 50 4.62 -3.40 -3.66
CA LEU A 50 3.76 -4.55 -3.96
C LEU A 50 2.74 -4.16 -5.04
N LEU A 51 2.68 -4.92 -6.13
CA LEU A 51 1.76 -4.66 -7.26
C LEU A 51 0.54 -5.60 -7.29
N LYS A 52 0.64 -6.79 -6.69
CA LYS A 52 -0.38 -7.84 -6.73
C LYS A 52 -0.48 -8.54 -5.38
N GLY A 53 -1.67 -9.03 -5.04
CA GLY A 53 -1.91 -9.71 -3.77
C GLY A 53 -2.09 -8.78 -2.57
N ILE A 54 -2.26 -7.48 -2.79
CA ILE A 54 -2.52 -6.47 -1.75
C ILE A 54 -3.82 -6.80 -0.99
N ASP A 55 -4.83 -7.30 -1.71
CA ASP A 55 -6.12 -7.75 -1.19
C ASP A 55 -5.98 -8.81 -0.09
N LYS A 56 -5.03 -9.73 -0.24
CA LYS A 56 -4.77 -10.78 0.77
C LYS A 56 -4.20 -10.24 2.07
N LEU A 57 -3.42 -9.16 2.01
CA LEU A 57 -2.77 -8.56 3.18
C LEU A 57 -3.72 -7.64 3.95
N ILE A 58 -4.57 -6.88 3.24
CA ILE A 58 -5.49 -5.93 3.87
C ILE A 58 -6.62 -6.64 4.62
N MET A 59 -7.08 -7.80 4.13
CA MET A 59 -8.11 -8.60 4.81
C MET A 59 -7.68 -9.08 6.21
N ASP A 60 -6.38 -9.30 6.42
CA ASP A 60 -5.83 -9.73 7.72
C ASP A 60 -5.68 -8.56 8.71
N GLU A 61 -5.47 -7.33 8.24
CA GLU A 61 -5.42 -6.12 9.09
C GLU A 61 -6.80 -5.73 9.65
N ASP A 62 -7.87 -5.85 8.86
CA ASP A 62 -9.22 -5.46 9.29
C ASP A 62 -9.87 -6.53 10.19
N SER A 63 -9.56 -7.80 9.97
CA SER A 63 -10.08 -8.91 10.80
C SER A 63 -9.48 -8.95 12.21
N SER A 64 -8.28 -8.42 12.40
CA SER A 64 -7.62 -8.31 13.71
C SER A 64 -8.13 -7.16 14.58
N LYS A 65 -8.98 -6.27 14.05
CA LYS A 65 -9.70 -5.24 14.83
C LYS A 65 -11.09 -5.68 15.31
N GLY A 66 -11.48 -6.93 15.06
CA GLY A 66 -12.84 -7.45 15.28
C GLY A 66 -13.06 -8.36 16.49
N GLN A 67 -12.10 -8.54 17.41
CA GLN A 67 -12.31 -9.31 18.64
C GLN A 67 -12.20 -8.43 19.89
N ASN A 68 -13.29 -7.73 20.18
CA ASN A 68 -13.68 -7.34 21.53
C ASN A 68 -15.20 -7.56 21.63
N HIS A 69 -15.60 -8.74 22.08
CA HIS A 69 -16.90 -9.04 22.68
C HIS A 69 -16.68 -10.07 23.78
#